data_AF-A0A2D8RQI7-F1
#
_entry.id   AF-A0A2D8RQI7-F1
#
_cell.length_a   1.000
_cell.length_b   1.000
_cell.length_c   1.000
_cell.angle_alpha   90.00
_cell.angle_beta   90.00
_cell.angle_gamma   90.00
#
_symmetry.space_group_name_H-M   'P 1'
#
loop_
_entity.id
_entity.type
_entity.pdbx_description
1 polymer ?
#
loop_
_entity_poly.entity_id
_entity_poly.type
_entity_poly.pdbx_seq_one_letter_code
_entity_poly.pdbx_strand_id
1 'polypeptide(L)'
;MTSNTLKAIEATKAKLASLEKKAAAEQRKRIVNLHKEAGFATREDLIAALQELGGAPKKRRGRKAKKTARKAAKKAVAKTGAKKRAKRTVITDQLRKNIIAAVKAGEKGTAVAKKFGISIPSLHNIKKAAGLTKSRKK
;
A
#
# COMPACT_ATOMS: atom_id res chain seq x y z
N MET A 1 26.71 41.82 7.80
CA MET A 1 26.44 41.45 6.38
C MET A 1 25.75 40.08 6.22
N THR A 2 26.04 39.09 7.07
CA THR A 2 25.43 37.73 7.02
C THR A 2 23.92 37.68 7.32
N SER A 3 23.37 38.64 8.07
CA SER A 3 21.94 38.68 8.42
C SER A 3 21.02 38.99 7.23
N ASN A 4 21.44 39.87 6.32
CA ASN A 4 20.63 40.25 5.15
C ASN A 4 20.61 39.14 4.09
N THR A 5 21.72 38.43 3.90
CA THR A 5 21.77 37.26 3.01
C THR A 5 20.93 36.10 3.53
N LEU A 6 20.94 35.83 4.84
CA LEU A 6 20.06 34.81 5.45
C LEU A 6 18.57 35.14 5.27
N LYS A 7 18.17 36.40 5.51
CA LYS A 7 16.78 36.84 5.25
C LYS A 7 16.38 36.71 3.78
N ALA A 8 17.29 37.02 2.85
CA ALA A 8 17.05 36.83 1.43
C ALA A 8 16.85 35.35 1.07
N ILE A 9 17.62 34.44 1.68
CA ILE A 9 17.47 32.99 1.50
C ILE A 9 16.12 32.50 2.03
N GLU A 10 15.66 32.99 3.17
CA GLU A 10 14.34 32.61 3.71
C GLU A 10 13.20 33.12 2.83
N ALA A 11 13.30 34.36 2.35
CA ALA A 11 12.32 34.95 1.45
C ALA A 11 12.23 34.20 0.10
N THR A 12 13.37 33.75 -0.46
CA THR A 12 13.37 32.95 -1.69
C THR A 12 12.79 31.56 -1.46
N LYS A 13 13.10 30.90 -0.35
CA LYS A 13 12.48 29.61 0.02
C LYS A 13 10.96 29.74 0.20
N ALA A 14 10.49 30.81 0.82
CA ALA A 14 9.05 31.06 0.96
C ALA A 14 8.37 31.27 -0.40
N LYS A 15 9.01 32.03 -1.31
CA LYS A 15 8.53 32.20 -2.69
C LYS A 15 8.52 30.86 -3.43
N LEU A 16 9.57 30.05 -3.31
CA LEU A 16 9.67 28.73 -3.93
C LEU A 16 8.53 27.82 -3.46
N ALA A 17 8.30 27.73 -2.14
CA ALA A 17 7.20 26.95 -1.59
C ALA A 17 5.81 27.42 -2.10
N SER A 18 5.64 28.73 -2.31
CA SER A 18 4.40 29.27 -2.89
C SER A 18 4.21 28.86 -4.36
N LEU A 19 5.30 28.84 -5.14
CA LEU A 19 5.29 28.43 -6.54
C LEU A 19 5.04 26.94 -6.68
N GLU A 20 5.64 26.10 -5.84
CA GLU A 20 5.37 24.66 -5.80
C GLU A 20 3.90 24.35 -5.52
N LYS A 21 3.26 25.08 -4.59
CA LYS A 21 1.82 24.93 -4.31
C LYS A 21 0.97 25.30 -5.52
N LYS A 22 1.31 26.39 -6.23
CA LYS A 22 0.60 26.79 -7.46
C LYS A 22 0.79 25.76 -8.58
N ALA A 23 2.02 25.31 -8.80
CA ALA A 23 2.33 24.27 -9.79
C ALA A 23 1.59 22.96 -9.48
N ALA A 24 1.53 22.54 -8.21
CA ALA A 24 0.77 21.37 -7.81
C ALA A 24 -0.74 21.53 -8.04
N ALA A 25 -1.29 22.73 -7.83
CA ALA A 25 -2.69 23.02 -8.11
C ALA A 25 -3.00 22.99 -9.62
N GLU A 26 -2.12 23.55 -10.45
CA GLU A 26 -2.24 23.53 -11.91
C GLU A 26 -2.13 22.10 -12.47
N GLN A 27 -1.17 21.31 -11.97
CA GLN A 27 -1.02 19.89 -12.28
C GLN A 27 -2.32 19.12 -11.96
N ARG A 28 -2.91 19.34 -10.79
CA ARG A 28 -4.18 18.69 -10.41
C ARG A 28 -5.32 19.08 -11.35
N LYS A 29 -5.45 20.37 -11.68
CA LYS A 29 -6.47 20.85 -12.64
C LYS A 29 -6.29 20.20 -14.01
N ARG A 30 -5.05 20.10 -14.49
CA ARG A 30 -4.72 19.45 -15.75
C ARG A 30 -5.08 17.97 -15.75
N ILE A 31 -4.73 17.23 -14.69
CA ILE A 31 -5.08 15.80 -14.56
C ILE A 31 -6.60 15.59 -14.55
N VAL A 32 -7.35 16.48 -13.90
CA VAL A 32 -8.83 16.41 -13.91
C VAL A 32 -9.38 16.58 -15.32
N ASN A 33 -8.84 17.52 -16.10
CA ASN A 33 -9.29 17.80 -17.46
C ASN A 33 -8.62 16.94 -18.54
N LEU A 34 -7.72 16.04 -18.17
CA LEU A 34 -6.96 15.20 -19.11
C LEU A 34 -7.87 14.36 -20.02
N HIS A 35 -9.03 13.93 -19.52
CA HIS A 35 -10.02 13.21 -20.34
C HIS A 35 -10.50 14.03 -21.54
N LYS A 36 -10.65 15.34 -21.40
CA LYS A 36 -11.03 16.25 -22.49
C LYS A 36 -9.89 16.43 -23.48
N GLU A 37 -8.67 16.64 -22.98
CA GLU A 37 -7.46 16.74 -23.83
C GLU A 37 -7.24 15.48 -24.66
N ALA A 38 -7.56 14.31 -24.09
CA ALA A 38 -7.45 13.01 -24.75
C ALA A 38 -8.68 12.63 -25.59
N GLY A 39 -9.68 13.51 -25.73
CA GLY A 39 -10.85 13.29 -26.59
C GLY A 39 -11.93 12.36 -26.01
N PHE A 40 -11.91 12.09 -24.70
CA PHE A 40 -12.90 11.27 -24.01
C PHE A 40 -14.01 12.13 -23.40
N ALA A 41 -15.26 11.64 -23.49
CA ALA A 41 -16.42 12.31 -22.92
C ALA A 41 -16.39 12.31 -21.38
N THR A 42 -15.93 11.21 -20.79
CA THR A 42 -15.83 11.06 -19.34
C THR A 42 -14.45 10.59 -18.89
N ARG A 43 -14.16 10.78 -17.60
CA ARG A 43 -12.92 10.31 -16.99
C ARG A 43 -12.86 8.78 -16.99
N GLU A 44 -14.01 8.15 -16.82
CA GLU A 44 -14.21 6.71 -16.77
C GLU A 44 -13.83 6.07 -18.11
N ASP A 45 -14.19 6.71 -19.23
CA ASP A 45 -13.84 6.24 -20.57
C ASP A 45 -12.32 6.27 -20.80
N LEU A 46 -11.65 7.34 -20.37
CA LEU A 46 -10.18 7.42 -20.42
C LEU A 46 -9.54 6.31 -19.56
N ILE A 47 -10.06 6.07 -18.36
CA ILE A 47 -9.54 5.01 -17.47
C ILE A 47 -9.75 3.62 -18.10
N ALA A 48 -10.90 3.36 -18.72
CA ALA A 48 -11.20 2.11 -19.41
C ALA A 48 -10.24 1.88 -20.58
N ALA A 49 -10.06 2.88 -21.44
CA ALA A 49 -9.12 2.81 -22.56
C ALA A 49 -7.68 2.55 -22.11
N LEU A 50 -7.22 3.21 -21.04
CA LEU A 50 -5.89 2.97 -20.47
C LEU A 50 -5.75 1.55 -19.88
N GLN A 51 -6.81 1.00 -19.28
CA GLN A 51 -6.80 -0.37 -18.75
C GLN A 51 -6.82 -1.43 -19.85
N GLU A 52 -7.42 -1.14 -21.00
CA GLU A 52 -7.37 -2.01 -22.19
C GLU A 52 -5.97 -2.01 -22.82
N LEU A 53 -5.35 -0.83 -22.97
CA LEU A 53 -3.99 -0.66 -23.50
C LEU A 53 -2.91 -1.24 -22.57
N GLY A 54 -3.07 -1.10 -21.25
CA GLY A 54 -2.11 -1.56 -20.25
C GLY A 54 -2.01 -3.10 -20.11
N GLY A 55 -2.70 -3.84 -20.98
CA GLY A 55 -2.90 -5.27 -20.84
C GLY A 55 -3.86 -5.52 -19.69
N ALA A 56 -5.12 -5.77 -20.02
CA ALA A 56 -6.17 -6.08 -19.06
C ALA A 56 -5.63 -6.98 -17.92
N PRO A 57 -5.84 -6.66 -16.63
CA PRO A 57 -5.75 -7.69 -15.61
C PRO A 57 -6.82 -8.71 -15.99
N LYS A 58 -6.37 -9.83 -16.56
CA LYS A 58 -7.13 -11.04 -16.87
C LYS A 58 -8.37 -11.05 -15.99
N LYS A 59 -9.51 -10.78 -16.63
CA LYS A 59 -10.87 -11.11 -16.20
C LYS A 59 -10.80 -11.93 -14.93
N ARG A 60 -11.10 -11.35 -13.76
CA ARG A 60 -11.21 -12.11 -12.51
C ARG A 60 -12.20 -13.24 -12.77
N ARG A 61 -11.70 -14.42 -13.14
CA ARG A 61 -12.42 -15.70 -13.22
C ARG A 61 -12.86 -15.98 -11.79
N GLY A 62 -14.01 -15.42 -11.44
CA GLY A 62 -14.49 -15.38 -10.06
C GLY A 62 -15.85 -14.72 -9.90
N ARG A 63 -16.28 -13.86 -10.83
CA ARG A 63 -17.69 -13.46 -10.89
C ARG A 63 -18.48 -14.58 -11.56
N LYS A 64 -18.84 -15.60 -10.76
CA LYS A 64 -19.69 -16.70 -11.21
C LYS A 64 -20.97 -16.12 -11.79
N ALA A 65 -21.16 -16.34 -13.09
CA ALA A 65 -22.48 -16.34 -13.67
C ALA A 65 -23.38 -17.27 -12.82
N LYS A 66 -24.54 -16.74 -12.49
CA LYS A 66 -25.69 -17.40 -11.90
C LYS A 66 -25.92 -18.77 -12.55
N LYS A 67 -25.36 -19.84 -11.97
CA LYS A 67 -25.85 -21.21 -12.13
C LYS A 67 -26.60 -21.57 -10.86
N THR A 68 -27.91 -21.39 -10.96
CA THR A 68 -28.92 -22.14 -10.21
C THR A 68 -28.57 -23.64 -10.18
N ALA A 69 -28.98 -24.33 -9.12
CA ALA A 69 -29.04 -25.80 -8.99
C ALA A 69 -27.83 -26.61 -8.44
N ARG A 70 -26.85 -26.04 -7.72
CA ARG A 70 -25.98 -26.86 -6.82
C ARG A 70 -25.75 -26.20 -5.46
N LYS A 71 -26.85 -25.86 -4.80
CA LYS A 71 -26.93 -25.36 -3.43
C LYS A 71 -27.76 -26.36 -2.62
N ALA A 72 -27.23 -27.56 -2.36
CA ALA A 72 -27.89 -28.50 -1.44
C ALA A 72 -26.92 -29.43 -0.69
N ALA A 73 -25.90 -30.03 -1.32
CA ALA A 73 -25.25 -31.20 -0.71
C ALA A 73 -23.98 -30.98 0.14
N LYS A 74 -23.47 -29.75 0.35
CA LYS A 74 -22.22 -29.57 1.13
C LYS A 74 -22.24 -28.44 2.16
N LYS A 75 -23.44 -28.04 2.57
CA LYS A 75 -23.69 -26.97 3.54
C LYS A 75 -24.26 -27.52 4.85
N ALA A 76 -23.74 -28.65 5.34
CA ALA A 76 -24.19 -29.25 6.59
C ALA A 76 -23.10 -29.44 7.67
N VAL A 77 -21.80 -29.26 7.39
CA VAL A 77 -20.75 -29.63 8.39
C VAL A 77 -19.70 -28.56 8.66
N ALA A 78 -19.89 -27.29 8.28
CA ALA A 78 -18.86 -26.26 8.57
C ALA A 78 -19.44 -24.89 8.98
N LYS A 79 -20.46 -24.90 9.84
CA LYS A 79 -21.04 -23.68 10.43
C LYS A 79 -21.02 -23.68 11.95
N THR A 80 -19.85 -23.92 12.53
CA THR A 80 -19.55 -23.50 13.91
C THR A 80 -18.08 -23.10 13.97
N GLY A 81 -17.79 -21.80 13.98
CA GLY A 81 -16.46 -21.30 14.35
C GLY A 81 -15.67 -20.45 13.36
N ALA A 82 -16.21 -20.05 12.20
CA ALA A 82 -15.49 -19.13 11.29
C ALA A 82 -15.46 -17.70 11.87
N LYS A 83 -14.55 -17.45 12.81
CA LYS A 83 -14.23 -16.11 13.34
C LYS A 83 -13.95 -15.17 12.15
N LYS A 84 -14.60 -13.99 12.15
CA LYS A 84 -14.31 -12.89 11.22
C LYS A 84 -12.78 -12.76 11.10
N ARG A 85 -12.24 -12.82 9.87
CA ARG A 85 -10.81 -12.60 9.62
C ARG A 85 -10.41 -11.27 10.26
N ALA A 86 -9.51 -11.32 11.25
CA ALA A 86 -9.02 -10.12 11.92
C ALA A 86 -8.44 -9.15 10.87
N LYS A 87 -8.75 -7.87 11.01
CA LYS A 87 -8.14 -6.81 10.19
C LYS A 87 -6.62 -6.89 10.40
N ARG A 88 -5.87 -7.09 9.32
CA ARG A 88 -4.40 -7.15 9.37
C ARG A 88 -3.86 -5.76 9.71
N THR A 89 -3.02 -5.68 10.74
CA THR A 89 -2.21 -4.48 11.01
C THR A 89 -1.35 -4.17 9.78
N VAL A 90 -1.45 -2.95 9.27
CA VAL A 90 -0.60 -2.50 8.16
C VAL A 90 0.80 -2.26 8.70
N ILE A 91 1.74 -3.12 8.29
CA ILE A 91 3.14 -3.02 8.69
C ILE A 91 3.81 -1.97 7.79
N THR A 92 3.92 -0.74 8.29
CA THR A 92 4.64 0.37 7.65
C THR A 92 6.14 0.10 7.60
N ASP A 93 6.86 0.75 6.67
CA ASP A 93 8.30 0.50 6.50
C ASP A 93 9.13 0.95 7.72
N GLN A 94 8.70 2.02 8.39
CA GLN A 94 9.30 2.47 9.66
C GLN A 94 9.19 1.39 10.74
N LEU A 95 8.01 0.76 10.87
CA LEU A 95 7.78 -0.30 11.84
C LEU A 95 8.63 -1.55 11.54
N ARG A 96 8.86 -1.88 10.26
CA ARG A 96 9.80 -2.96 9.88
C ARG A 96 11.23 -2.68 10.32
N LYS A 97 11.72 -1.44 10.14
CA LYS A 97 13.08 -1.06 10.56
C LYS A 97 13.26 -1.19 12.06
N ASN A 98 12.28 -0.74 12.85
CA ASN A 98 12.31 -0.84 14.31
C ASN A 98 12.30 -2.30 14.79
N ILE A 99 11.52 -3.16 14.15
CA ILE A 99 11.53 -4.61 14.42
C ILE A 99 12.89 -5.23 14.09
N ILE A 100 13.46 -4.89 12.94
CA ILE A 100 14.77 -5.41 12.52
C ILE A 100 15.86 -4.99 13.51
N ALA A 101 15.83 -3.73 13.98
CA ALA A 101 16.75 -3.23 14.99
C ALA A 101 16.62 -3.99 16.32
N ALA A 102 15.39 -4.18 16.82
CA ALA A 102 15.14 -4.95 18.05
C ALA A 102 15.61 -6.42 17.94
N VAL A 103 15.40 -7.04 16.76
CA VAL A 103 15.88 -8.41 16.51
C VAL A 103 17.41 -8.47 16.43
N LYS A 104 18.07 -7.47 15.83
CA LYS A 104 19.54 -7.38 15.79
C LYS A 104 20.14 -7.12 17.17
N ALA A 105 19.44 -6.39 18.04
CA ALA A 105 19.82 -6.18 19.43
C ALA A 105 19.71 -7.44 20.31
N GLY A 106 19.31 -8.58 19.75
CA GLY A 106 19.24 -9.86 20.46
C GLY A 106 17.96 -10.06 21.29
N GLU A 107 16.96 -9.18 21.17
CA GLU A 107 15.69 -9.37 21.87
C GLU A 107 14.99 -10.67 21.42
N LYS A 108 14.37 -11.38 22.37
CA LYS A 108 13.60 -12.60 22.08
C LYS A 108 12.43 -12.28 21.15
N GLY A 109 12.30 -13.03 20.05
CA GLY A 109 11.30 -12.75 19.02
C GLY A 109 9.85 -12.72 19.53
N THR A 110 9.52 -13.49 20.56
CA THR A 110 8.19 -13.45 21.19
C THR A 110 7.93 -12.13 21.93
N ALA A 111 8.94 -11.54 22.56
CA ALA A 111 8.86 -10.24 23.20
C ALA A 111 8.71 -9.12 22.15
N VAL A 112 9.50 -9.18 21.08
CA VAL A 112 9.39 -8.26 19.94
C VAL A 112 8.00 -8.31 19.32
N ALA A 113 7.44 -9.51 19.09
CA ALA A 113 6.11 -9.65 18.52
C ALA A 113 5.01 -9.00 19.38
N LYS A 114 5.08 -9.17 20.70
CA LYS A 114 4.16 -8.52 21.66
C LYS A 114 4.34 -7.00 21.67
N LYS A 115 5.58 -6.51 21.76
CA LYS A 115 5.93 -5.09 21.81
C LYS A 115 5.42 -4.32 20.59
N PHE A 116 5.51 -4.92 19.41
CA PHE A 116 5.08 -4.30 18.15
C PHE A 116 3.66 -4.70 17.71
N GLY A 117 2.92 -5.47 18.51
CA GLY A 117 1.55 -5.88 18.20
C GLY A 117 1.41 -6.71 16.92
N ILE A 118 2.43 -7.49 16.57
CA ILE A 118 2.47 -8.31 15.35
C ILE A 118 2.39 -9.80 15.67
N SER A 119 1.84 -10.56 14.73
CA SER A 119 1.84 -12.01 14.82
C SER A 119 3.27 -12.57 14.67
N ILE A 120 3.58 -13.67 15.37
CA ILE A 120 4.87 -14.38 15.25
C ILE A 120 5.20 -14.74 13.77
N PRO A 121 4.24 -15.20 12.95
CA PRO A 121 4.50 -15.41 11.52
C PRO A 121 4.90 -14.13 10.77
N SER A 122 4.29 -12.98 11.10
CA SER A 122 4.66 -11.69 10.51
C SER A 122 6.09 -11.29 10.87
N LEU A 123 6.51 -11.51 12.12
CA LEU A 123 7.89 -11.29 12.54
C LEU A 123 8.86 -12.16 11.72
N HIS A 124 8.53 -13.45 11.52
CA HIS A 124 9.37 -14.35 10.75
C HIS A 124 9.49 -13.93 9.27
N ASN A 125 8.40 -13.43 8.67
CA ASN A 125 8.43 -12.86 7.32
C ASN A 125 9.33 -11.62 7.23
N ILE A 126 9.30 -10.75 8.24
CA ILE A 126 10.20 -9.59 8.33
C ILE A 126 11.66 -10.04 8.46
N LYS A 127 11.94 -11.04 9.31
CA LYS A 127 13.29 -11.59 9.46
C LYS A 127 13.81 -12.19 8.15
N LYS A 128 12.96 -12.91 7.40
CA LYS A 128 13.28 -13.45 6.08
C LYS A 128 13.59 -12.34 5.08
N ALA A 129 12.73 -11.33 4.99
CA ALA A 129 12.92 -10.19 4.10
C ALA A 129 14.21 -9.40 4.42
N ALA A 130 14.61 -9.38 5.69
CA ALA A 130 15.86 -8.74 6.14
C ALA A 130 17.10 -9.65 6.04
N GLY A 131 16.98 -10.88 5.51
CA GLY A 131 18.09 -11.83 5.41
C GLY A 131 18.60 -12.38 6.76
N LEU A 132 17.86 -12.18 7.85
CA LEU A 132 18.25 -12.56 9.22
C LEU A 132 17.90 -14.03 9.57
N THR A 133 17.56 -14.85 8.58
CA THR A 133 17.25 -16.27 8.78
C THR A 133 18.19 -17.13 7.94
N LYS A 134 18.81 -18.12 8.58
CA LYS A 134 19.61 -19.13 7.87
C LYS A 134 18.71 -19.97 6.97
N SER A 135 19.08 -20.09 5.70
CA SER A 135 18.43 -21.04 4.79
C SER A 135 18.63 -22.46 5.31
N ARG A 136 17.55 -23.25 5.34
CA ARG A 136 17.63 -24.66 5.73
C ARG A 136 18.42 -25.40 4.64
N LYS A 137 19.52 -26.07 5.00
CA LYS A 137 20.12 -27.07 4.12
C LYS A 137 19.07 -28.16 3.90
N LYS A 138 18.85 -28.53 2.64
CA LYS A 138 17.98 -29.65 2.27
C LYS A 138 18.63 -30.96 2.69
#